data_AF-A0A959FQJ1-F1
#
_entry.id   AF-A0A959FQJ1-F1
#
_cell.length_a   1.000
_cell.length_b   1.000
_cell.length_c   1.000
_cell.angle_alpha   90.00
_cell.angle_beta   90.00
_cell.angle_gamma   90.00
#
_symmetry.space_group_name_H-M   'P 1'
#
loop_
_entity.id
_entity.type
_entity.pdbx_description
1 polymer ?
#
loop_
_entity_poly.entity_id
_entity_poly.type
_entity_poly.pdbx_seq_one_letter_code
_entity_poly.pdbx_strand_id
1 'polypeptide(L)'
;RSMSSQSFHPPVRTLLRLARNSEGEMTKSIGLGLAIPDGLTDGFYYYISPWQSSGEVDIRDLPPLPAGEWRTGDWTGAILPLSTLAERSSSGEQKELLGAFADQALATWIERLQG
;
A
#
# COMPACT_ATOMS: atom_id res chain seq x y z
N ARG A 1 10.61 -18.25 22.29
CA ARG A 1 9.34 -18.63 21.64
C ARG A 1 9.35 -17.96 20.27
N SER A 2 9.65 -18.73 19.22
CA SER A 2 9.78 -18.19 17.85
C SER A 2 8.39 -17.72 17.39
N MET A 3 8.23 -16.43 17.11
CA MET A 3 7.05 -15.91 16.41
C MET A 3 7.26 -16.21 14.94
N SER A 4 6.59 -17.25 14.46
CA SER A 4 6.35 -17.45 13.03
C SER A 4 5.67 -16.19 12.49
N SER A 5 6.28 -15.57 11.49
CA SER A 5 5.70 -14.48 10.70
C SER A 5 4.43 -15.00 10.03
N GLN A 6 3.29 -14.91 10.71
CA GLN A 6 2.01 -15.09 10.04
C GLN A 6 1.90 -13.95 9.02
N SER A 7 1.97 -14.30 7.75
CA SER A 7 1.70 -13.40 6.64
C SER A 7 0.27 -12.89 6.78
N PHE A 8 0.09 -11.72 7.40
CA PHE A 8 -1.19 -11.06 7.52
C PHE A 8 -1.80 -10.90 6.12
N HIS A 9 -2.94 -11.56 5.89
CA HIS A 9 -3.72 -11.40 4.68
C HIS A 9 -4.89 -10.48 5.00
N PRO A 10 -4.88 -9.23 4.50
CA PRO A 10 -6.03 -8.36 4.66
C PRO A 10 -7.25 -8.95 3.95
N PRO A 11 -8.46 -8.75 4.48
CA PRO A 11 -9.68 -9.43 4.03
C PRO A 11 -10.10 -9.06 2.61
N VAL A 12 -9.73 -7.87 2.12
CA VAL A 12 -9.94 -7.45 0.73
C VAL A 12 -8.61 -7.00 0.15
N ARG A 13 -8.09 -7.74 -0.85
CA ARG A 13 -6.85 -7.41 -1.56
C ARG A 13 -6.95 -7.66 -3.05
N THR A 14 -6.46 -6.70 -3.82
CA THR A 14 -6.06 -6.85 -5.21
C THR A 14 -4.54 -6.82 -5.30
N LEU A 15 -3.98 -7.61 -6.21
CA LEU A 15 -2.54 -7.63 -6.48
C LEU A 15 -2.29 -7.19 -7.93
N LEU A 16 -1.64 -6.05 -8.12
CA LEU A 16 -1.12 -5.62 -9.41
C LEU A 16 0.20 -6.36 -9.66
N ARG A 17 0.23 -7.19 -10.71
CA ARG A 17 1.38 -8.01 -11.08
C ARG A 17 2.23 -7.24 -12.09
N LEU A 18 3.47 -6.89 -11.74
CA LEU A 18 4.31 -6.03 -12.58
C LEU A 18 5.35 -6.81 -13.38
N ALA A 19 5.96 -7.85 -12.80
CA ALA A 19 7.01 -8.61 -13.48
C ALA A 19 7.08 -10.08 -13.01
N ARG A 20 7.61 -10.92 -13.89
CA ARG A 20 7.92 -12.34 -13.60
C ARG A 20 9.33 -12.70 -14.08
N ASN A 21 9.94 -13.71 -13.47
CA ASN A 21 11.18 -14.32 -13.98
C ASN A 21 10.90 -15.29 -15.13
N SER A 22 11.95 -15.90 -15.68
CA SER A 22 11.87 -16.90 -16.77
C SER A 22 11.11 -18.17 -16.39
N GLU A 23 11.00 -18.47 -15.09
CA GLU A 23 10.24 -19.61 -14.55
C GLU A 23 8.76 -19.26 -14.33
N GLY A 24 8.37 -18.02 -14.62
CA GLY A 24 7.01 -17.53 -14.46
C GLY A 24 6.66 -17.11 -13.03
N GLU A 25 7.61 -17.08 -12.11
CA GLU A 25 7.40 -16.64 -10.72
C GLU A 25 7.30 -15.12 -10.65
N MET A 26 6.48 -14.61 -9.73
CA MET A 26 6.33 -13.16 -9.53
C MET A 26 7.63 -12.57 -8.98
N THR A 27 8.16 -11.55 -9.62
CA THR A 27 9.36 -10.84 -9.13
C THR A 27 9.05 -9.45 -8.61
N LYS A 28 7.96 -8.82 -9.08
CA LYS A 28 7.52 -7.50 -8.62
C LYS A 28 6.01 -7.39 -8.64
N SER A 29 5.42 -6.82 -7.59
CA SER A 29 3.98 -6.60 -7.49
C SER A 29 3.63 -5.45 -6.56
N ILE A 30 2.40 -4.95 -6.65
CA ILE A 30 1.85 -3.99 -5.70
C ILE A 30 0.56 -4.59 -5.14
N GLY A 31 0.51 -4.77 -3.82
CA GLY A 31 -0.69 -5.14 -3.10
C GLY A 31 -1.50 -3.89 -2.73
N LEU A 32 -2.79 -3.90 -2.98
CA LEU A 32 -3.68 -2.83 -2.55
C LEU A 32 -5.01 -3.38 -2.05
N GLY A 33 -5.64 -2.70 -1.11
CA GLY A 33 -6.92 -3.16 -0.57
C GLY A 33 -7.37 -2.44 0.69
N LEU A 34 -8.32 -3.04 1.39
CA LEU A 34 -8.86 -2.57 2.65
C LEU A 34 -8.42 -3.52 3.77
N ALA A 35 -7.78 -2.97 4.78
CA ALA A 35 -7.34 -3.69 5.97
C ALA A 35 -8.26 -3.40 7.16
N ILE A 36 -8.35 -4.38 8.06
CA ILE A 36 -8.98 -4.25 9.38
C ILE A 36 -8.03 -3.55 10.34
N PRO A 37 -8.52 -3.04 11.48
CA PRO A 37 -7.66 -2.51 12.54
C PRO A 37 -6.56 -3.49 12.94
N ASP A 38 -5.33 -2.98 13.05
CA ASP A 38 -4.15 -3.74 13.44
C ASP A 38 -3.09 -2.81 14.07
N GLY A 39 -1.83 -3.26 14.17
CA GLY A 39 -0.74 -2.46 14.71
C GLY A 39 -0.37 -1.20 13.91
N LEU A 40 -0.92 -1.01 12.71
CA LEU A 40 -0.67 0.17 11.86
C LEU A 40 -1.71 1.27 12.03
N THR A 41 -2.96 0.92 12.38
CA THR A 41 -4.08 1.86 12.55
C THR A 41 -5.21 1.23 13.36
N ASP A 42 -5.81 2.01 14.27
CA ASP A 42 -6.91 1.60 15.16
C ASP A 42 -8.26 1.40 14.43
N GLY A 43 -8.37 1.85 13.18
CA GLY A 43 -9.55 1.76 12.33
C GLY A 43 -9.31 0.92 11.06
N PHE A 44 -10.33 0.80 10.22
CA PHE A 44 -10.12 0.31 8.87
C PHE A 44 -9.28 1.30 8.06
N TYR A 45 -8.46 0.82 7.14
CA TYR A 45 -7.66 1.68 6.28
C TYR A 45 -7.42 1.07 4.91
N TYR A 46 -7.35 1.91 3.88
CA TYR A 46 -6.82 1.51 2.58
C TYR A 46 -5.30 1.41 2.66
N TYR A 47 -4.73 0.44 1.95
CA TYR A 47 -3.28 0.31 1.83
C TYR A 47 -2.86 0.10 0.38
N ILE A 48 -1.63 0.54 0.05
CA ILE A 48 -0.95 0.28 -1.22
C ILE A 48 0.53 0.03 -0.91
N SER A 49 0.99 -1.19 -1.13
CA SER A 49 2.30 -1.68 -0.67
C SER A 49 3.07 -2.38 -1.80
N PRO A 50 4.34 -2.02 -2.03
CA PRO A 50 5.17 -2.64 -3.04
C PRO A 50 5.76 -3.94 -2.52
N TRP A 51 6.06 -4.86 -3.43
CA TRP A 51 6.81 -6.06 -3.14
C TRP A 51 7.73 -6.39 -4.31
N GLN A 52 8.96 -6.80 -4.00
CA GLN A 52 9.88 -7.37 -4.97
C GLN A 52 10.60 -8.59 -4.37
N SER A 53 10.97 -9.54 -5.22
CA SER A 53 11.57 -10.80 -4.80
C SER A 53 13.01 -10.66 -4.31
N SER A 54 13.73 -9.61 -4.73
CA SER A 54 15.12 -9.38 -4.40
C SER A 54 15.33 -7.99 -3.83
N GLY A 55 15.95 -7.92 -2.65
CA GLY A 55 16.28 -6.66 -1.99
C GLY A 55 15.05 -5.89 -1.49
N GLU A 56 15.29 -4.71 -0.95
CA GLU A 56 14.26 -3.80 -0.46
C GLU A 56 13.91 -2.76 -1.51
N VAL A 57 12.65 -2.33 -1.54
CA VAL A 57 12.19 -1.24 -2.43
C VAL A 57 12.77 0.07 -1.92
N ASP A 58 13.25 0.94 -2.80
CA ASP A 58 13.81 2.23 -2.40
C ASP A 58 12.72 3.12 -1.79
N ILE A 59 12.88 3.45 -0.51
CA ILE A 59 11.98 4.29 0.28
C ILE A 59 12.55 5.69 0.57
N ARG A 60 13.67 6.06 -0.06
CA ARG A 60 14.26 7.39 0.13
C ARG A 60 13.46 8.43 -0.62
N ASP A 61 13.26 9.58 0.04
CA ASP A 61 12.63 10.76 -0.56
C ASP A 61 11.25 10.46 -1.14
N LEU A 62 10.42 9.71 -0.41
CA LEU A 62 9.04 9.46 -0.83
C LEU A 62 8.28 10.79 -0.95
N PRO A 63 7.60 11.03 -2.08
CA PRO A 63 6.84 12.27 -2.28
C PRO A 63 5.68 12.34 -1.29
N PRO A 64 5.23 13.55 -0.89
CA PRO A 64 4.09 13.67 0.00
C PRO A 64 2.83 13.05 -0.62
N LEU A 65 1.99 12.43 0.22
CA LEU A 65 0.69 11.92 -0.19
C LEU A 65 -0.37 13.03 -0.04
N PRO A 66 -1.39 13.10 -0.94
CA PRO A 66 -2.51 14.03 -0.80
C PRO A 66 -3.35 13.81 0.48
N ALA A 67 -3.35 12.57 0.99
CA ALA A 67 -3.93 12.18 2.26
C ALA A 67 -3.28 10.89 2.76
N GLY A 68 -3.42 10.60 4.06
CA GLY A 68 -2.80 9.43 4.67
C GLY A 68 -1.30 9.62 4.88
N GLU A 69 -0.58 8.50 4.99
CA GLU A 69 0.85 8.52 5.32
C GLU A 69 1.60 7.32 4.75
N TRP A 70 2.91 7.49 4.58
CA TRP A 70 3.81 6.39 4.32
C TRP A 70 4.17 5.69 5.62
N ARG A 71 4.06 4.36 5.64
CA ARG A 71 4.66 3.51 6.68
C ARG A 71 5.94 2.88 6.14
N THR A 72 6.96 2.85 6.99
CA THR A 72 8.26 2.22 6.72
C THR A 72 8.70 1.45 7.98
N GLY A 73 9.50 0.39 7.82
CA GLY A 73 9.92 -0.49 8.91
C GLY A 73 9.56 -1.95 8.60
N ASP A 74 8.96 -2.65 9.56
CA ASP A 74 8.53 -4.06 9.41
C ASP A 74 7.52 -4.26 8.27
N TRP A 75 6.82 -3.20 7.89
CA TRP A 75 5.96 -3.14 6.72
C TRP A 75 6.12 -1.80 6.01
N THR A 76 6.15 -1.85 4.67
CA THR A 76 6.32 -0.67 3.83
C THR A 76 5.10 -0.49 2.92
N GLY A 77 4.53 0.71 2.92
CA GLY A 77 3.40 1.05 2.05
C GLY A 77 2.74 2.39 2.40
N ALA A 78 1.84 2.83 1.54
CA ALA A 78 0.94 3.94 1.83
C ALA A 78 -0.27 3.41 2.59
N ILE A 79 -0.73 4.16 3.60
CA ILE A 79 -2.02 3.90 4.26
C ILE A 79 -2.92 5.14 4.24
N LEU A 80 -4.22 4.93 4.12
CA LEU A 80 -5.25 5.95 4.23
C LEU A 80 -6.35 5.47 5.18
N PRO A 81 -6.37 5.94 6.44
CA PRO A 81 -7.43 5.61 7.39
C PRO A 81 -8.81 5.99 6.85
N LEU A 82 -9.80 5.12 7.07
CA LEU A 82 -11.18 5.40 6.64
C LEU A 82 -11.80 6.60 7.37
N SER A 83 -11.32 6.92 8.58
CA SER A 83 -11.71 8.13 9.30
C SER A 83 -11.40 9.41 8.50
N THR A 84 -10.26 9.45 7.80
CA THR A 84 -9.87 10.58 6.95
C THR A 84 -10.87 10.82 5.81
N LEU A 85 -11.48 9.75 5.29
CA LEU A 85 -12.56 9.85 4.29
C LEU A 85 -13.90 10.23 4.93
N ALA A 86 -14.21 9.66 6.09
CA ALA A 86 -15.47 9.91 6.80
C ALA A 86 -15.63 11.38 7.24
N GLU A 87 -14.53 12.10 7.41
CA GLU A 87 -14.51 13.54 7.69
C GLU A 87 -14.92 14.41 6.49
N ARG A 88 -15.01 13.86 5.28
CA ARG A 88 -15.40 14.60 4.07
C ARG A 88 -16.91 14.67 3.93
N SER A 89 -17.42 15.80 3.44
CA SER A 89 -18.83 16.15 3.48
C SER A 89 -19.66 15.48 2.39
N SER A 90 -19.00 15.01 1.32
CA SER A 90 -19.68 14.37 0.18
C SER A 90 -18.95 13.13 -0.33
N SER A 91 -19.69 12.23 -0.96
CA SER A 91 -19.11 11.08 -1.66
C SER A 91 -18.21 11.49 -2.82
N GLY A 92 -18.42 12.67 -3.41
CA GLY A 92 -17.54 13.27 -4.42
C GLY A 92 -16.15 13.57 -3.87
N GLU A 93 -16.10 14.30 -2.74
CA GLU A 93 -14.84 14.61 -2.05
C GLU A 93 -14.11 13.36 -1.57
N GLN A 94 -14.85 12.37 -1.06
CA GLN A 94 -14.29 11.08 -0.65
C GLN A 94 -13.64 10.35 -1.82
N LYS A 95 -14.33 10.30 -2.97
CA LYS A 95 -13.83 9.65 -4.18
C LYS A 95 -12.60 10.37 -4.75
N GLU A 96 -12.62 11.69 -4.77
CA GLU A 96 -11.49 12.50 -5.25
C GLU A 96 -10.26 12.29 -4.36
N LEU A 97 -10.42 12.34 -3.04
CA LEU A 97 -9.31 12.14 -2.10
C LEU A 97 -8.72 10.72 -2.18
N LEU A 98 -9.59 9.70 -2.25
CA LEU A 98 -9.16 8.31 -2.43
C LEU A 98 -8.44 8.11 -3.76
N GLY A 99 -8.95 8.72 -4.84
CA GLY A 99 -8.33 8.67 -6.17
C GLY A 99 -6.94 9.30 -6.16
N ALA A 100 -6.82 10.52 -5.64
CA ALA A 100 -5.54 11.22 -5.55
C ALA A 100 -4.51 10.47 -4.68
N PHE A 101 -4.94 9.90 -3.56
CA PHE A 101 -4.11 9.02 -2.75
C PHE A 101 -3.62 7.80 -3.55
N ALA A 102 -4.54 7.11 -4.24
CA ALA A 102 -4.21 5.91 -5.01
C ALA A 102 -3.27 6.22 -6.17
N ASP A 103 -3.51 7.30 -6.91
CA ASP A 103 -2.70 7.73 -8.04
C ASP A 103 -1.27 8.06 -7.60
N GLN A 104 -1.11 8.87 -6.56
CA GLN A 104 0.22 9.23 -6.04
C GLN A 104 0.97 8.00 -5.53
N ALA A 105 0.30 7.13 -4.76
CA ALA A 105 0.93 5.95 -4.18
C ALA A 105 1.33 4.92 -5.24
N LEU A 106 0.45 4.65 -6.22
CA LEU A 106 0.74 3.74 -7.33
C LEU A 106 1.84 4.27 -8.23
N ALA A 107 1.79 5.55 -8.62
CA ALA A 107 2.84 6.15 -9.45
C ALA A 107 4.20 6.03 -8.77
N THR A 108 4.28 6.35 -7.48
CA THR A 108 5.50 6.21 -6.68
C THR A 108 6.01 4.77 -6.71
N TRP A 109 5.17 3.78 -6.39
CA TRP A 109 5.63 2.39 -6.35
C TRP A 109 5.95 1.79 -7.70
N ILE A 110 5.25 2.18 -8.76
CA ILE A 110 5.57 1.75 -10.12
C ILE A 110 6.95 2.29 -10.52
N GLU A 111 7.24 3.56 -10.25
CA GLU A 111 8.56 4.16 -10.51
C GLU A 111 9.66 3.41 -9.75
N ARG A 112 9.49 3.19 -8.44
CA ARG A 112 10.49 2.52 -7.59
C ARG A 112 10.70 1.04 -7.94
N LEU A 113 9.69 0.39 -8.50
CA LEU A 113 9.78 -1.01 -8.92
C LEU A 113 10.26 -1.15 -10.36
N GLN A 114 10.29 -0.08 -11.17
CA GLN A 114 10.76 -0.14 -12.56
C GLN A 114 12.14 0.50 -12.77
N GLY A 115 12.54 1.44 -11.90
CA GLY A 115 13.91 1.92 -11.78
C GLY A 115 14.86 0.86 -11.22
#